data_AF-X0UBM1-F1
#
_entry.id   AF-X0UBM1-F1
#
_cell.length_a   1.000
_cell.length_b   1.000
_cell.length_c   1.000
_cell.angle_alpha   90.00
_cell.angle_beta   90.00
_cell.angle_gamma   90.00
#
_symmetry.space_group_name_H-M   'P 1'
#
loop_
_entity.id
_entity.type
_entity.pdbx_description
1 polymer ?
#
loop_
_entity_poly.entity_id
_entity_poly.type
_entity_poly.pdbx_seq_one_letter_code
_entity_poly.pdbx_strand_id
1 'polypeptide(L)'
;MGSGHLLSHVFSKLEISEQIPAGLILMWSGVIADVPLGWALCNGENGTPDLRDRFILSVADVEEPGVEGGAHAKTIAEANLPSHVHGIGGSSGTQSASHSHAVGSHYHAIGGSSGTQ
;
A
#
# COMPACT_ATOMS: atom_id res chain seq x y z
N MET A 1 -60.64 52.93 -2.28
CA MET A 1 -60.77 52.58 -0.85
C MET A 1 -60.99 51.07 -0.78
N GLY A 2 -60.14 50.19 -0.24
CA GLY A 2 -58.77 50.27 0.27
C GLY A 2 -58.00 49.07 -0.34
N SER A 3 -56.74 49.27 -0.71
CA SER A 3 -55.54 49.01 0.12
C SER A 3 -55.14 47.54 0.14
N GLY A 4 -54.08 47.24 -0.62
CA GLY A 4 -53.21 46.12 -0.35
C GLY A 4 -52.33 46.38 0.88
N HIS A 5 -51.86 45.29 1.50
CA HIS A 5 -50.72 45.23 2.43
C HIS A 5 -50.38 43.73 2.63
N LEU A 6 -49.36 43.21 1.94
CA LEU A 6 -48.02 42.91 2.46
C LEU A 6 -47.94 41.82 3.56
N LEU A 7 -47.24 40.74 3.16
CA LEU A 7 -46.25 39.96 3.92
C LEU A 7 -46.70 39.10 5.11
N SER A 8 -46.50 37.79 4.99
CA SER A 8 -45.52 37.11 5.86
C SER A 8 -45.12 35.75 5.28
N HIS A 9 -43.88 35.70 4.82
CA HIS A 9 -42.93 34.59 4.92
C HIS A 9 -43.51 33.20 5.27
N VAL A 10 -43.91 32.43 4.26
CA VAL A 10 -43.58 31.00 4.32
C VAL A 10 -42.22 30.89 3.67
N PHE A 11 -41.17 30.94 4.50
CA PHE A 11 -39.89 30.36 4.13
C PHE A 11 -40.23 28.95 3.65
N SER A 12 -40.17 28.73 2.33
CA SER A 12 -40.06 27.40 1.80
C SER A 12 -38.70 26.91 2.28
N LYS A 13 -38.68 26.43 3.53
CA LYS A 13 -37.68 25.50 3.99
C LYS A 13 -37.79 24.40 2.97
N LEU A 14 -36.81 24.37 2.06
CA LEU A 14 -36.75 23.42 0.98
C LEU A 14 -36.85 22.05 1.65
N GLU A 15 -38.05 21.47 1.67
CA GLU A 15 -38.28 20.11 2.14
C GLU A 15 -37.64 19.24 1.07
N ILE A 16 -36.36 18.93 1.27
CA ILE A 16 -35.55 18.04 0.41
C ILE A 16 -36.18 16.63 0.31
N SER A 17 -37.24 16.36 1.08
CA SER A 17 -37.76 15.02 1.35
C SER A 17 -38.63 14.38 0.26
N GLU A 18 -39.19 15.15 -0.69
CA GLU A 18 -40.06 14.57 -1.74
C GLU A 18 -39.35 14.32 -3.08
N GLN A 19 -38.18 14.93 -3.33
CA GLN A 19 -37.52 14.85 -4.65
C GLN A 19 -36.32 13.90 -4.71
N ILE A 20 -35.83 13.43 -3.56
CA ILE A 20 -34.62 12.63 -3.46
C ILE A 20 -35.00 11.23 -2.95
N PRO A 21 -34.88 10.17 -3.76
CA PRO A 21 -35.17 8.82 -3.30
C PRO A 21 -34.20 8.38 -2.19
N ALA A 22 -34.73 7.63 -1.22
CA ALA A 22 -33.90 6.98 -0.21
C ALA A 22 -32.88 6.03 -0.86
N GLY A 23 -31.65 6.01 -0.34
CA GLY A 23 -30.55 5.19 -0.86
C GLY A 23 -29.53 5.95 -1.70
N LEU A 24 -29.75 7.24 -1.98
CA LEU A 24 -28.73 8.08 -2.62
C LEU A 24 -27.54 8.31 -1.69
N ILE A 25 -26.34 8.18 -2.25
CA ILE A 25 -25.05 8.39 -1.57
C ILE A 25 -24.52 9.77 -1.99
N LEU A 26 -24.13 10.58 -1.01
CA LEU A 26 -23.47 11.87 -1.22
C LEU A 26 -22.25 12.02 -0.33
N MET A 27 -21.32 12.88 -0.74
CA MET A 27 -20.17 13.23 0.07
C MET A 27 -20.53 14.39 1.00
N TRP A 28 -20.37 14.18 2.31
CA TRP A 28 -20.58 15.19 3.34
C TRP A 28 -19.22 15.72 3.83
N SER A 29 -19.01 17.03 3.75
CA SER A 29 -17.76 17.68 4.16
C SER A 29 -17.81 18.28 5.56
N GLY A 30 -18.97 18.25 6.24
CA GLY A 30 -19.14 18.78 7.59
C GLY A 30 -18.78 17.77 8.69
N VAL A 31 -18.99 18.16 9.95
CA VAL A 31 -18.83 17.24 11.07
C VAL A 31 -19.98 16.23 11.12
N ILE A 32 -19.73 15.06 11.71
CA ILE A 32 -20.74 13.99 11.83
C ILE A 32 -21.97 14.45 12.63
N ALA A 33 -21.78 15.29 13.65
CA ALA A 33 -22.87 15.80 14.47
C ALA A 33 -23.85 16.71 13.71
N ASP A 34 -23.43 17.28 12.58
CA ASP A 34 -24.20 18.23 11.78
C ASP A 34 -24.81 17.58 10.53
N VAL A 35 -24.76 16.24 10.42
CA VAL A 35 -25.42 15.52 9.32
C VAL A 35 -26.92 15.88 9.34
N PRO A 36 -27.48 16.41 8.23
CA PRO A 36 -28.85 16.89 8.23
C PRO A 36 -29.88 15.79 8.50
N LEU A 37 -30.98 16.15 9.16
CA LEU A 37 -32.11 15.25 9.39
C LEU A 37 -32.61 14.69 8.06
N GLY A 38 -32.85 13.38 8.01
CA GLY A 38 -33.26 12.66 6.81
C GLY A 38 -32.10 11.99 6.07
N TRP A 39 -30.85 12.28 6.48
CA TRP A 39 -29.66 11.59 6.02
C TRP A 39 -29.08 10.71 7.12
N ALA A 40 -28.36 9.66 6.71
CA ALA A 40 -27.64 8.77 7.61
C ALA A 40 -26.21 8.60 7.10
N LEU A 41 -25.27 8.34 8.02
CA LEU A 41 -23.93 7.91 7.63
C LEU A 41 -24.02 6.53 6.97
N CYS A 42 -23.24 6.32 5.92
CA CYS A 42 -23.04 5.00 5.34
C CYS A 42 -22.08 4.19 6.23
N ASN A 43 -22.62 3.66 7.34
CA ASN A 43 -21.88 2.93 8.37
C ASN A 43 -22.38 1.50 8.58
N GLY A 44 -23.28 1.00 7.70
CA GLY A 44 -23.89 -0.34 7.83
C GLY A 44 -25.14 -0.38 8.70
N GLU A 45 -25.50 0.71 9.37
CA GLU A 45 -26.72 0.80 10.17
C GLU A 45 -27.88 1.37 9.33
N ASN A 46 -29.12 1.19 9.81
CA ASN A 46 -30.33 1.72 9.19
C ASN A 46 -30.51 1.36 7.70
N GLY A 47 -29.97 0.21 7.28
CA GLY A 47 -30.02 -0.25 5.88
C GLY A 47 -29.08 0.50 4.93
N THR A 48 -28.17 1.33 5.44
CA THR A 48 -27.12 1.95 4.64
C THR A 48 -25.99 0.95 4.35
N PRO A 49 -25.25 1.09 3.23
CA PRO A 49 -23.99 0.37 3.08
C PRO A 49 -22.94 0.89 4.08
N ASP A 50 -21.97 0.07 4.47
CA ASP A 50 -20.82 0.53 5.26
C ASP A 50 -19.70 0.99 4.33
N LEU A 51 -19.49 2.31 4.20
CA LEU A 51 -18.49 2.92 3.32
C LEU A 51 -17.29 3.52 4.07
N ARG A 52 -17.17 3.26 5.38
CA ARG A 52 -16.02 3.73 6.18
C ARG A 52 -14.75 3.04 5.70
N ASP A 53 -13.68 3.80 5.50
CA ASP A 53 -12.40 3.31 4.98
C ASP A 53 -12.52 2.58 3.63
N ARG A 54 -13.43 3.05 2.77
CA ARG A 54 -13.63 2.49 1.42
C ARG A 54 -13.55 3.56 0.34
N PHE A 55 -13.09 3.14 -0.82
CA PHE A 55 -13.18 3.91 -2.06
C PHE A 55 -14.36 3.38 -2.89
N ILE A 56 -15.18 4.29 -3.42
CA ILE A 56 -16.33 3.93 -4.27
C ILE A 56 -15.82 3.65 -5.68
N LEU A 57 -15.99 2.41 -6.14
CA LEU A 57 -15.69 1.97 -7.49
C LEU A 57 -17.00 1.59 -8.19
N SER A 58 -17.13 1.96 -9.47
CA SER A 58 -18.27 1.53 -10.30
C SER A 58 -18.28 0.02 -10.46
N VAL A 59 -19.47 -0.55 -10.66
CA VAL A 59 -19.62 -1.90 -11.18
C VAL A 59 -19.19 -1.95 -12.65
N ALA A 60 -18.68 -3.10 -13.10
CA ALA A 60 -18.15 -3.28 -14.45
C ALA A 60 -19.25 -3.34 -15.52
N ASP A 61 -20.42 -3.91 -15.20
CA ASP A 61 -21.59 -4.06 -16.07
C ASP A 61 -22.89 -3.97 -15.22
N VAL A 62 -23.96 -4.67 -15.59
CA VAL A 62 -25.27 -4.71 -14.87
C VAL A 62 -25.21 -5.65 -13.66
N GLU A 63 -24.19 -5.48 -12.83
CA GLU A 63 -24.06 -6.15 -11.54
C GLU A 63 -24.60 -5.23 -10.44
N GLU A 64 -25.18 -5.83 -9.40
CA GLU A 64 -25.63 -5.07 -8.24
C GLU A 64 -24.41 -4.51 -7.46
N PRO A 65 -24.47 -3.25 -6.98
CA PRO A 65 -23.42 -2.69 -6.14
C PRO A 65 -23.35 -3.42 -4.79
N GLY A 66 -22.18 -3.39 -4.16
CA GLY A 66 -21.98 -3.95 -2.80
C GLY A 66 -20.87 -5.00 -2.70
N VAL A 67 -20.24 -5.38 -3.82
CA VAL A 67 -19.01 -6.19 -3.77
C VAL A 67 -17.85 -5.32 -3.28
N GLU A 68 -17.13 -5.84 -2.29
CA GLU A 68 -16.02 -5.16 -1.64
C GLU A 68 -14.69 -5.78 -2.04
N GLY A 69 -13.60 -5.01 -1.95
CA GLY A 69 -12.27 -5.49 -2.26
C GLY A 69 -11.18 -4.45 -2.02
N GLY A 70 -10.01 -4.70 -2.58
CA GLY A 70 -8.83 -3.85 -2.41
C GLY A 70 -8.09 -4.09 -1.09
N ALA A 71 -7.01 -3.35 -0.91
CA ALA A 71 -6.21 -3.38 0.31
C ALA A 71 -5.59 -1.99 0.54
N HIS A 72 -5.61 -1.52 1.78
CA HIS A 72 -4.96 -0.26 2.17
C HIS A 72 -3.43 -0.29 2.00
N ALA A 73 -2.85 -1.48 2.14
CA ALA A 73 -1.43 -1.72 1.91
C ALA A 73 -1.22 -3.16 1.42
N LYS A 74 -0.15 -3.38 0.66
CA LYS A 74 0.26 -4.71 0.20
C LYS A 74 1.76 -4.88 0.40
N THR A 75 2.16 -5.90 1.16
CA THR A 75 3.55 -6.33 1.26
C THR A 75 3.89 -7.24 0.08
N ILE A 76 5.06 -7.01 -0.53
CA ILE A 76 5.56 -7.86 -1.61
C ILE A 76 6.06 -9.17 -1.01
N ALA A 77 5.55 -10.30 -1.50
CA ALA A 77 6.05 -11.62 -1.19
C ALA A 77 7.10 -12.05 -2.22
N GLU A 78 7.95 -13.02 -1.86
CA GLU A 78 8.96 -13.61 -2.77
C GLU A 78 8.34 -14.08 -4.09
N ALA A 79 7.13 -14.67 -4.05
CA ALA A 79 6.38 -15.09 -5.23
C ALA A 79 6.03 -13.95 -6.21
N ASN A 80 6.08 -12.69 -5.78
CA ASN A 80 5.84 -11.51 -6.63
C ASN A 80 7.13 -10.95 -7.23
N LEU A 81 8.31 -11.50 -6.89
CA LEU A 81 9.59 -11.05 -7.41
C LEU A 81 9.90 -11.80 -8.72
N PRO A 82 10.10 -11.11 -9.85
CA PRO A 82 10.61 -11.74 -11.06
C PRO A 82 12.02 -12.33 -10.84
N SER A 83 12.39 -13.31 -11.67
CA SER A 83 13.76 -13.82 -11.72
C SER A 83 14.74 -12.68 -12.00
N HIS A 84 15.76 -12.55 -11.16
CA HIS A 84 16.80 -11.53 -11.29
C HIS A 84 18.19 -12.15 -11.02
N VAL A 85 19.24 -11.50 -11.55
CA VAL A 85 20.63 -11.92 -11.36
C VAL A 85 21.44 -10.78 -10.77
N HIS A 86 22.44 -11.12 -9.95
CA HIS A 86 23.39 -10.15 -9.42
C HIS A 86 24.68 -10.20 -10.22
N GLY A 87 25.10 -9.04 -10.75
CA GLY A 87 26.44 -8.89 -11.31
C GLY A 87 27.43 -8.51 -10.22
N ILE A 88 28.47 -9.32 -10.00
CA ILE A 88 29.58 -8.94 -9.12
C ILE A 88 30.63 -8.25 -10.00
N GLY A 89 30.63 -6.92 -10.00
CA GLY A 89 31.67 -6.10 -10.61
C GLY A 89 32.89 -6.00 -9.70
N GLY A 90 33.64 -7.10 -9.57
CA GLY A 90 34.97 -7.05 -8.98
C GLY A 90 35.99 -6.78 -10.08
N SER A 91 36.65 -5.62 -10.06
CA SER A 91 37.98 -5.54 -10.66
C SER A 91 38.77 -6.65 -9.98
N SER A 92 39.17 -7.68 -10.74
CA SER A 92 40.26 -8.54 -10.32
C SER A 92 41.50 -7.66 -10.32
N GLY A 93 41.63 -6.81 -9.30
CA GLY A 93 42.91 -6.25 -8.95
C GLY A 93 43.80 -7.45 -8.72
N THR A 94 44.90 -7.53 -9.46
CA THR A 94 46.00 -8.45 -9.23
C THR A 94 46.58 -8.20 -7.84
N GLN A 95 45.84 -8.54 -6.79
CA GLN A 95 46.31 -8.57 -5.43
C GLN A 95 46.89 -9.95 -5.20
N SER A 96 48.03 -10.21 -5.83
CA SER A 96 48.95 -11.23 -5.34
C SER A 96 49.41 -10.76 -3.97
N ALA A 97 48.72 -11.21 -2.91
CA ALA A 97 49.25 -11.11 -1.56
C ALA A 97 50.54 -11.93 -1.55
N SER A 98 51.69 -11.25 -1.58
CA SER A 98 52.99 -11.91 -1.60
C SER A 98 53.11 -12.77 -0.34
N HIS A 99 53.28 -14.07 -0.53
CA HIS A 99 53.66 -14.97 0.56
C HIS A 99 54.90 -15.75 0.14
N SER A 100 55.70 -16.16 1.11
CA SER A 100 56.90 -16.95 0.92
C SER A 100 56.75 -18.28 1.63
N HIS A 101 57.19 -19.36 0.98
CA HIS A 101 57.33 -20.66 1.61
C HIS A 101 58.77 -20.85 2.07
N ALA A 102 58.96 -21.17 3.35
CA ALA A 102 60.25 -21.62 3.84
C ALA A 102 60.33 -23.15 3.66
N VAL A 103 61.24 -23.61 2.79
CA VAL A 103 61.65 -25.02 2.79
C VAL A 103 62.68 -25.20 3.91
N GLY A 104 62.35 -26.05 4.88
CA GLY A 104 63.22 -26.34 6.03
C GLY A 104 64.51 -27.05 5.60
N SER A 105 65.64 -26.65 6.18
CA SER A 105 66.96 -27.22 5.90
C SER A 105 66.97 -28.72 6.14
N HIS A 106 67.57 -29.47 5.21
CA HIS A 106 67.94 -30.87 5.41
C HIS A 106 69.46 -31.01 5.34
N TYR A 107 70.00 -31.97 6.09
CA TYR A 107 71.44 -32.24 6.18
C TYR A 107 71.76 -33.49 5.37
N HIS A 108 72.90 -33.48 4.66
CA HIS A 108 73.50 -34.71 4.13
C HIS A 108 74.66 -35.12 5.03
N ALA A 109 74.58 -36.30 5.63
CA ALA A 109 75.70 -36.92 6.31
C ALA A 109 76.61 -37.56 5.25
N ILE A 110 77.72 -36.92 4.92
CA ILE A 110 78.75 -37.54 4.07
C ILE A 110 79.56 -38.47 4.98
N GLY A 111 79.23 -39.76 4.97
CA GLY A 111 80.01 -40.80 5.63
C GLY A 111 81.34 -40.97 4.91
N GLY A 112 82.43 -40.49 5.51
CA GLY A 112 83.78 -40.72 5.00
C GLY A 112 84.18 -42.19 5.15
N SER A 113 84.35 -42.90 4.05
CA SER A 113 85.13 -44.13 4.01
C SER A 113 86.60 -43.76 3.81
N SER A 114 87.35 -43.81 4.90
CA SER A 114 88.81 -43.72 4.96
C SER A 114 89.47 -44.70 3.99
N GLY A 115 90.23 -44.19 3.03
CA GLY A 115 91.11 -44.98 2.17
C GLY A 115 92.55 -44.93 2.69
N THR A 116 93.08 -46.07 3.11
CA THR A 116 94.53 -46.31 3.21
C THR A 116 94.86 -47.46 2.27
N GLN A 117 95.80 -47.21 1.37
CA GLN A 117 96.41 -48.20 0.48
C GLN A 117 97.19 -49.26 1.27
#